data_AF-A0A7M2A0K9-F1
#
_entry.id   AF-A0A7M2A0K9-F1
#
_cell.length_a   1.000
_cell.length_b   1.000
_cell.length_c   1.000
_cell.angle_alpha   90.00
_cell.angle_beta   90.00
_cell.angle_gamma   90.00
#
_symmetry.space_group_name_H-M   'P 1'
#
loop_
_entity.id
_entity.type
_entity.pdbx_description
1 polymer ?
#
loop_
_entity_poly.entity_id
_entity_poly.type
_entity_poly.pdbx_seq_one_letter_code
_entity_poly.pdbx_strand_id
1 'polypeptide(L)'
;MDQGLDFYHKAEKEALQLLDQQDEGILRAKLYRLLGVVFHEKDNPDEGYYFLRMSHDLLKRIYADREANISHQLLLLSKQNGKMEYNDYKAFIK
;
A
#
# COMPACT_ATOMS: atom_id res chain seq x y z
N MET A 1 3.62 13.88 22.06
CA MET A 1 2.98 13.14 20.95
C MET A 1 3.15 13.98 19.71
N ASP A 2 3.73 13.40 18.67
CA ASP A 2 4.15 14.12 17.48
C ASP A 2 2.92 14.42 16.59
N GLN A 3 2.49 15.69 16.55
CA GLN A 3 1.25 16.12 15.87
C GLN A 3 1.21 15.73 14.39
N GLY A 4 2.37 15.57 13.75
CA GLY A 4 2.47 15.11 12.37
C GLY A 4 1.97 13.68 12.19
N LEU A 5 2.30 12.76 13.12
CA LEU A 5 1.94 11.34 13.01
C LEU A 5 0.42 11.13 13.14
N ASP A 6 -0.22 11.90 14.03
CA ASP A 6 -1.67 11.87 14.24
C ASP A 6 -2.43 12.40 13.01
N PHE A 7 -1.90 13.45 12.37
CA PHE A 7 -2.44 13.96 11.12
C PHE A 7 -2.37 12.93 9.99
N TYR A 8 -1.26 12.20 9.85
CA TYR A 8 -1.10 11.16 8.83
C TYR A 8 -2.09 10.00 9.04
N HIS A 9 -2.23 9.49 10.26
CA HIS A 9 -3.19 8.42 10.55
C HIS A 9 -4.64 8.85 10.32
N LYS A 10 -4.97 10.11 10.64
CA LYS A 10 -6.30 10.65 10.38
C LYS A 10 -6.59 10.74 8.88
N ALA A 11 -5.66 11.28 8.09
CA ALA A 11 -5.80 11.40 6.65
C ALA A 11 -5.91 10.02 5.96
N GLU A 12 -5.13 9.03 6.42
CA GLU A 12 -5.21 7.64 5.96
C GLU A 12 -6.60 7.05 6.21
N LYS A 13 -7.11 7.19 7.43
CA LYS A 13 -8.42 6.66 7.81
C LYS A 13 -9.55 7.31 7.02
N GLU A 14 -9.51 8.62 6.83
CA GLU A 14 -10.50 9.37 6.05
C GLU A 14 -10.48 8.94 4.57
N ALA A 15 -9.29 8.81 3.97
CA ALA A 15 -9.15 8.34 2.60
C ALA A 15 -9.70 6.93 2.40
N LEU A 16 -9.42 6.01 3.34
CA LEU A 16 -9.97 4.65 3.30
C LEU A 16 -11.49 4.64 3.41
N GLN A 17 -12.07 5.45 4.30
CA GLN A 17 -13.52 5.56 4.45
C GLN A 17 -14.21 6.11 3.20
N LEU A 18 -13.61 7.10 2.52
CA LEU A 18 -14.15 7.64 1.27
C LEU A 18 -14.12 6.58 0.15
N LEU A 19 -13.05 5.79 0.07
CA LEU A 19 -12.92 4.71 -0.91
C LEU A 19 -13.81 3.50 -0.58
N ASP A 20 -14.18 3.32 0.69
CA ASP A 20 -15.21 2.35 1.11
C ASP A 20 -16.60 2.75 0.59
N GLN A 21 -16.92 4.05 0.60
CA GLN A 21 -18.24 4.57 0.23
C GLN A 21 -18.51 4.62 -1.27
N GLN A 22 -17.46 4.76 -2.10
CA GLN A 22 -17.59 4.94 -3.56
C GLN A 22 -17.51 3.62 -4.37
N ASP A 23 -17.43 2.47 -3.70
CA ASP A 23 -17.23 1.15 -4.33
C ASP A 23 -15.99 1.08 -5.26
N GLU A 24 -14.99 1.92 -5.00
CA GLU A 24 -13.78 2.04 -5.82
C GLU A 24 -12.68 1.09 -5.35
N GLY A 25 -12.93 -0.23 -5.46
CA GLY A 25 -12.01 -1.28 -5.00
C GLY A 25 -10.59 -1.18 -5.57
N ILE A 26 -10.43 -0.70 -6.81
CA ILE A 26 -9.12 -0.47 -7.43
C ILE A 26 -8.38 0.68 -6.75
N LEU A 27 -9.03 1.82 -6.49
CA LEU A 27 -8.39 2.95 -5.81
C LEU A 27 -8.02 2.59 -4.37
N ARG A 28 -8.88 1.86 -3.67
CA ARG A 28 -8.61 1.37 -2.31
C ARG A 28 -7.37 0.50 -2.27
N ALA A 29 -7.25 -0.43 -3.22
CA ALA A 29 -6.04 -1.24 -3.33
C ALA A 29 -4.80 -0.41 -3.66
N LYS A 30 -4.90 0.55 -4.58
CA LYS A 30 -3.77 1.46 -4.88
C LYS A 30 -3.34 2.28 -3.67
N LEU A 31 -4.28 2.70 -2.82
CA LEU A 31 -3.98 3.35 -1.54
C LEU A 31 -3.25 2.40 -0.59
N TYR A 32 -3.73 1.16 -0.42
CA TYR A 32 -3.01 0.15 0.35
C TYR A 32 -1.58 -0.08 -0.18
N ARG A 33 -1.41 -0.15 -1.51
CA ARG A 33 -0.06 -0.27 -2.10
C ARG A 33 0.84 0.90 -1.71
N LEU A 34 0.32 2.12 -1.78
CA LEU A 34 1.08 3.32 -1.41
C LEU A 34 1.44 3.34 0.07
N LEU A 35 0.49 3.02 0.95
CA LEU A 35 0.73 2.90 2.39
C LEU A 35 1.82 1.88 2.68
N GLY A 36 1.77 0.72 2.00
CA GLY A 36 2.79 -0.31 2.10
C GLY A 36 4.20 0.21 1.86
N VAL A 37 4.38 1.03 0.82
CA VAL A 37 5.68 1.67 0.51
C VAL A 37 6.08 2.68 1.59
N VAL A 38 5.16 3.55 2.00
CA VAL A 38 5.43 4.57 3.02
C VAL A 38 5.84 3.97 4.37
N PHE A 39 5.20 2.87 4.79
CA PHE A 39 5.57 2.18 6.03
C PHE A 39 6.94 1.51 5.93
N HIS A 40 7.31 0.98 4.76
CA HIS A 40 8.68 0.49 4.51
C HIS A 40 9.72 1.61 4.62
N GLU A 41 9.45 2.80 4.06
CA GLU A 41 10.37 3.94 4.16
C GLU A 41 10.55 4.44 5.60
N LYS A 42 9.51 4.31 6.42
CA LYS A 42 9.49 4.72 7.84
C LYS A 42 10.04 3.66 8.79
N ASP A 43 10.80 2.69 8.27
CA ASP A 43 11.38 1.59 9.05
C ASP A 43 10.33 0.75 9.81
N ASN A 44 9.13 0.64 9.22
CA ASN A 44 8.05 -0.20 9.72
C ASN A 44 7.64 -1.28 8.69
N PRO A 45 8.51 -2.27 8.45
CA PRO A 45 8.38 -3.21 7.32
C PRO A 45 7.23 -4.21 7.48
N ASP A 46 6.81 -4.54 8.71
CA ASP A 46 5.73 -5.49 8.97
C ASP A 46 4.37 -4.91 8.56
N GLU A 47 4.06 -3.68 8.98
CA GLU A 47 2.89 -2.93 8.54
C GLU A 47 2.95 -2.68 7.03
N GLY A 48 4.14 -2.33 6.52
CA GLY A 48 4.35 -2.15 5.08
C GLY A 48 4.02 -3.42 4.28
N TYR A 49 4.49 -4.58 4.73
CA TYR A 49 4.17 -5.88 4.17
C TYR A 49 2.67 -6.17 4.22
N TYR A 50 2.03 -5.89 5.36
CA TYR A 50 0.59 -6.11 5.54
C TYR A 50 -0.24 -5.32 4.53
N PHE A 51 0.06 -4.03 4.33
CA PHE A 51 -0.64 -3.19 3.37
C PHE A 51 -0.43 -3.64 1.91
N LEU A 52 0.79 -4.04 1.54
CA LEU A 52 1.06 -4.59 0.20
C LEU A 52 0.26 -5.88 -0.05
N ARG A 53 0.11 -6.73 0.98
CA ARG A 53 -0.71 -7.94 0.91
C ARG A 53 -2.19 -7.60 0.75
N MET A 54 -2.72 -6.65 1.51
CA MET A 54 -4.11 -6.23 1.36
C MET A 54 -4.41 -5.68 -0.04
N SER A 55 -3.50 -4.87 -0.60
CA SER A 55 -3.60 -4.41 -2.00
C SER A 55 -3.71 -5.58 -2.96
N HIS A 56 -2.77 -6.53 -2.89
CA HIS A 56 -2.73 -7.70 -3.75
C HIS A 56 -4.02 -8.53 -3.66
N ASP A 57 -4.44 -8.87 -2.45
CA ASP A 57 -5.59 -9.75 -2.21
C ASP A 57 -6.90 -9.10 -2.68
N LEU A 58 -7.07 -7.79 -2.48
CA LEU A 58 -8.21 -7.04 -2.99
C LEU A 58 -8.22 -7.02 -4.52
N LEU A 59 -7.09 -6.71 -5.16
CA LEU A 59 -6.98 -6.65 -6.62
C LEU A 59 -7.24 -8.01 -7.28
N LYS A 60 -6.81 -9.12 -6.65
CA LYS A 60 -7.15 -10.47 -7.10
C LYS A 60 -8.65 -10.76 -7.02
N ARG A 61 -9.33 -10.33 -5.94
CA ARG A 61 -10.78 -10.55 -5.75
C ARG A 61 -11.63 -9.80 -6.78
N ILE A 62 -11.16 -8.63 -7.23
CA ILE A 62 -11.86 -7.81 -8.23
C ILE A 62 -11.34 -8.02 -9.66
N TYR A 63 -10.55 -9.07 -9.90
CA TYR A 63 -10.02 -9.44 -11.21
C TYR A 63 -9.16 -8.35 -11.90
N ALA A 64 -8.51 -7.50 -11.11
CA ALA A 64 -7.60 -6.46 -11.59
C ALA A 64 -6.15 -6.99 -11.73
N ASP A 65 -5.95 -8.00 -12.59
CA ASP A 65 -4.72 -8.81 -12.62
C ASP A 65 -3.42 -8.00 -12.85
N ARG A 66 -3.44 -6.98 -13.71
CA ARG A 66 -2.26 -6.12 -13.93
C ARG A 66 -1.82 -5.44 -12.64
N GLU A 67 -2.77 -4.85 -11.93
CA GLU A 67 -2.51 -4.12 -10.68
C GLU A 67 -2.16 -5.11 -9.54
N ALA A 68 -2.81 -6.28 -9.52
CA ALA A 68 -2.49 -7.34 -8.57
C ALA A 68 -1.03 -7.79 -8.73
N ASN A 69 -0.56 -7.98 -9.97
CA ASN A 69 0.82 -8.37 -10.24
C ASN A 69 1.83 -7.32 -9.74
N ILE A 70 1.56 -6.03 -9.94
CA ILE A 70 2.42 -4.94 -9.40
C ILE A 70 2.49 -5.04 -7.87
N SER A 71 1.33 -5.21 -7.21
CA SER A 71 1.28 -5.33 -5.74
C SER A 71 1.99 -6.59 -5.25
N HIS A 72 1.91 -7.69 -6.00
CA HIS A 72 2.60 -8.94 -5.68
C HIS A 72 4.12 -8.79 -5.77
N GLN A 73 4.63 -8.14 -6.82
CA GLN A 73 6.06 -7.91 -7.01
C GLN A 73 6.64 -7.08 -5.85
N LEU A 74 5.93 -6.04 -5.43
CA LEU A 74 6.32 -5.24 -4.26
C LEU A 74 6.24 -6.04 -2.96
N LEU A 75 5.21 -6.89 -2.80
CA LEU A 75 5.08 -7.77 -1.64
C LEU A 75 6.26 -8.75 -1.52
N LEU A 76 6.73 -9.30 -2.66
CA LEU A 76 7.91 -10.17 -2.69
C LEU A 76 9.19 -9.40 -2.34
N LEU A 77 9.36 -8.19 -2.88
CA LEU A 77 10.51 -7.34 -2.57
C LEU A 77 10.56 -6.98 -1.08
N SER A 78 9.40 -6.66 -0.51
CA SER A 78 9.21 -6.33 0.91
C SER A 78 9.65 -7.47 1.84
N LYS A 79 9.52 -8.73 1.43
CA LYS A 79 10.06 -9.87 2.18
C LYS A 79 11.58 -10.03 2.08
N GLN A 80 12.16 -9.60 0.96
CA GLN A 80 13.57 -9.80 0.65
C GLN A 80 14.45 -8.72 1.29
N ASN A 81 13.96 -7.48 1.33
CA ASN A 81 14.68 -6.34 1.87
C ASN A 81 14.03 -5.83 3.16
N GLY A 82 14.83 -5.64 4.21
CA GLY A 82 14.35 -5.05 5.47
C GLY A 82 13.95 -3.57 5.36
N LYS A 83 14.32 -2.91 4.25
CA LYS A 83 13.93 -1.54 3.91
C LYS A 83 13.74 -1.43 2.40
N MET A 84 12.61 -0.90 1.96
CA MET A 84 12.36 -0.52 0.56
C MET A 84 12.25 1.00 0.46
N GLU A 85 12.79 1.58 -0.61
CA GLU A 85 12.72 3.02 -0.87
C GLU A 85 11.79 3.35 -2.04
N TYR A 86 11.34 4.60 -2.15
CA TYR A 86 10.51 5.08 -3.25
C TYR A 86 11.04 4.73 -4.64
N ASN A 87 12.37 4.68 -4.82
CA ASN A 87 12.97 4.34 -6.11
C ASN A 87 12.73 2.87 -6.51
N ASP A 88 12.75 1.96 -5.53
CA ASP A 88 12.39 0.56 -5.75
C ASP A 88 10.94 0.48 -6.23
N TYR A 89 10.05 1.24 -5.59
CA TYR A 89 8.63 1.30 -5.94
C TYR A 89 8.39 1.87 -7.34
N LYS A 90 9.05 2.97 -7.68
CA LYS A 90 8.87 3.68 -8.97
C LYS A 90 9.19 2.79 -10.18
N ALA A 91 10.06 1.78 -10.02
CA ALA A 91 10.37 0.83 -11.09
C ALA A 91 9.15 -0.01 -11.52
N PHE A 92 8.16 -0.21 -10.64
CA PHE A 92 7.01 -1.08 -10.86
C PHE A 92 5.75 -0.38 -11.36
N ILE A 93 5.70 0.95 -11.33
CA ILE A 93 4.53 1.76 -11.71
C ILE A 93 4.92 2.57 -12.95
N LYS A 94 4.86 1.91 -14.11
CA LYS A 94 4.97 2.56 -15.43
C LYS A 94 3.63 2.55 -16.14
#